data_AF-A0A6A1TN34-F1
#
_entry.id   AF-A0A6A1TN34-F1
#
_cell.length_a   1.000
_cell.length_b   1.000
_cell.length_c   1.000
_cell.angle_alpha   90.00
_cell.angle_beta   90.00
_cell.angle_gamma   90.00
#
_symmetry.space_group_name_H-M   'P 1'
#
loop_
_entity.id
_entity.type
_entity.pdbx_description
1 polymer ?
#
loop_
_entity_poly.entity_id
_entity_poly.type
_entity_poly.pdbx_seq_one_letter_code
_entity_poly.pdbx_strand_id
1 'polypeptide(L)' 'MITSRLSSKSQTTIPQPVRNALKLREGDELVYTFEPDGRVLISRASQPVDDPFATFDEWDSDADRKAYADL' A
#
# COMPACT_ATOMS: atom_id res chain seq x y z
N MET A 1 -1.03 0.20 -23.03
CA MET A 1 -1.07 -1.06 -22.24
C MET A 1 0.33 -1.65 -22.26
N ILE A 2 0.94 -1.94 -21.11
CA ILE A 2 2.28 -2.55 -21.03
C ILE A 2 2.10 -3.99 -20.56
N THR A 3 2.71 -4.95 -21.27
CA THR A 3 2.61 -6.38 -20.95
C THR A 3 4.00 -6.95 -20.75
N SER A 4 4.19 -7.74 -19.69
CA SER A 4 5.42 -8.50 -19.46
C SER A 4 5.13 -10.00 -19.57
N ARG A 5 6.14 -10.78 -19.96
CA ARG A 5 6.05 -12.24 -20.00
C ARG A 5 6.55 -12.85 -18.69
N LEU A 6 5.86 -13.89 -18.23
CA LEU A 6 6.32 -14.71 -17.13
C LEU A 6 7.50 -15.56 -17.61
N SER A 7 8.61 -15.50 -16.90
CA SER A 7 9.77 -16.38 -17.15
C SER A 7 9.52 -17.79 -16.63
N SER A 8 10.38 -18.74 -16.99
CA SER A 8 10.32 -20.14 -16.54
C SER A 8 10.41 -20.31 -15.02
N LYS A 9 10.86 -19.29 -14.29
CA LYS A 9 10.95 -19.28 -12.82
C LYS A 9 9.76 -18.60 -12.14
N SER A 10 8.65 -18.41 -12.86
CA SER A 10 7.48 -17.68 -12.36
C SER A 10 7.79 -16.23 -11.94
N GLN A 11 8.83 -15.64 -12.53
CA GLN A 11 9.21 -14.24 -12.29
C GLN A 11 8.85 -13.39 -13.50
N THR A 12 8.36 -12.18 -13.25
CA THR A 12 8.09 -11.18 -14.28
C THR A 12 8.98 -9.97 -14.02
N THR A 13 9.67 -9.49 -15.05
CA THR A 13 10.41 -8.23 -14.97
C THR A 13 9.43 -7.06 -14.97
N ILE A 14 9.51 -6.21 -13.96
CA ILE A 14 8.70 -4.99 -13.86
C ILE A 14 9.23 -3.97 -14.88
N PRO A 15 8.42 -3.57 -15.89
CA PRO A 15 8.85 -2.61 -16.90
C PRO A 15 9.30 -1.28 -16.30
N GLN A 16 10.28 -0.63 -16.94
CA GLN A 16 10.80 0.67 -16.51
C GLN A 16 9.70 1.72 -16.22
N PRO A 17 8.62 1.86 -17.02
CA PRO A 17 7.57 2.83 -16.72
C PRO A 17 6.83 2.53 -15.42
N VAL A 18 6.59 1.25 -15.11
CA VAL A 18 5.91 0.83 -13.88
C VAL A 18 6.82 1.04 -12.67
N ARG A 19 8.11 0.70 -12.79
CA ARG A 19 9.11 0.99 -11.76
C ARG A 19 9.19 2.47 -11.43
N ASN A 20 9.21 3.33 -12.46
CA ASN A 20 9.27 4.78 -12.28
C ASN A 20 8.00 5.32 -11.62
N ALA A 21 6.82 4.84 -12.03
CA ALA A 21 5.54 5.25 -11.45
C ALA A 21 5.44 4.89 -9.95
N LEU A 22 5.91 3.70 -9.57
CA LEU A 22 5.93 3.25 -8.18
C LEU A 22 7.19 3.69 -7.40
N LYS A 23 8.12 4.40 -8.05
CA LYS A 23 9.42 4.84 -7.51
C LYS A 23 10.23 3.71 -6.87
N LEU A 24 10.19 2.52 -7.47
CA LEU A 24 10.83 1.30 -6.95
C LEU A 24 12.35 1.34 -7.13
N ARG A 25 13.06 0.90 -6.08
CA ARG A 25 14.50 0.64 -6.06
C ARG A 25 14.77 -0.83 -5.77
N GLU A 26 16.01 -1.25 -6.01
CA GLU A 26 16.44 -2.60 -5.62
C GLU A 26 16.32 -2.77 -4.10
N GLY A 27 15.70 -3.86 -3.66
CA GLY A 27 15.41 -4.13 -2.25
C GLY A 27 14.05 -3.62 -1.76
N ASP A 28 13.30 -2.87 -2.56
CA ASP A 28 11.94 -2.47 -2.19
C ASP A 28 10.98 -3.67 -2.22
N GLU A 29 10.11 -3.74 -1.23
CA GLU A 29 9.03 -4.74 -1.17
C GLU A 29 7.77 -4.26 -1.92
N LEU A 30 7.00 -5.23 -2.39
CA LEU A 30 5.75 -5.00 -3.12
C LEU A 30 4.60 -5.71 -2.40
N VAL A 31 3.48 -5.01 -2.32
CA VAL A 31 2.21 -5.55 -1.83
C VAL A 31 1.37 -5.95 -3.03
N TYR A 32 0.83 -7.16 -2.97
CA TYR A 32 -0.13 -7.70 -3.93
C TYR A 32 -1.49 -7.74 -3.26
N THR A 33 -2.45 -6.98 -3.79
CA THR A 33 -3.83 -6.99 -3.32
C THR A 33 -4.70 -7.67 -4.36
N PHE A 34 -5.47 -8.66 -3.93
CA PHE A 34 -6.42 -9.37 -4.78
C PHE A 34 -7.77 -8.66 -4.76
N GLU A 35 -8.27 -8.29 -5.93
CA GLU A 35 -9.59 -7.71 -6.09
C GLU A 35 -10.63 -8.81 -6.40
N PRO A 36 -11.92 -8.62 -6.03
CA PRO A 36 -12.98 -9.61 -6.25
C PRO A 36 -13.23 -9.98 -7.73
N ASP A 37 -12.80 -9.14 -8.66
CA ASP A 37 -12.91 -9.36 -10.10
C ASP A 37 -11.73 -10.14 -10.70
N GLY A 38 -10.83 -10.66 -9.85
CA GLY A 38 -9.68 -11.44 -10.26
C GLY A 38 -8.49 -10.58 -10.72
N ARG A 39 -8.56 -9.26 -10.58
CA ARG A 39 -7.41 -8.39 -10.80
C ARG A 39 -6.48 -8.39 -9.58
N VAL A 40 -5.22 -8.09 -9.85
CA VAL A 40 -4.19 -7.92 -8.82
C VAL A 40 -3.66 -6.51 -8.90
N LEU A 41 -3.79 -5.78 -7.81
CA LEU A 41 -3.17 -4.47 -7.63
C LEU A 41 -1.79 -4.67 -7.02
N ILE A 42 -0.79 -4.00 -7.62
CA ILE A 42 0.58 -4.01 -7.12
C ILE A 42 0.91 -2.60 -6.65
N SER A 43 1.31 -2.47 -5.39
CA SER A 43 1.80 -1.22 -4.81
C SER A 43 3.15 -1.43 -4.15
N ARG A 44 3.91 -0.36 -4.00
CA ARG A 44 5.11 -0.36 -3.15
C ARG A 44 4.66 -0.62 -1.72
N ALA A 45 5.34 -1.51 -1.01
CA ALA A 45 5.13 -1.65 0.43
C ALA A 45 5.46 -0.31 1.09
N SER A 46 4.48 0.27 1.78
CA SER A 46 4.80 1.30 2.75
C SER A 46 5.58 0.59 3.85
N GLN A 47 6.75 1.10 4.22
CA GLN A 47 7.21 0.85 5.59
C GLN A 47 6.04 1.28 6.49
N PRO A 48 5.66 0.50 7.51
CA PRO A 48 4.81 1.06 8.54
C PRO A 48 5.53 2.33 8.97
N VAL A 49 4.95 3.47 8.62
CA VAL A 49 5.27 4.69 9.34
C VAL A 49 4.90 4.27 10.75
N ASP A 50 5.87 4.20 11.66
CA ASP A 50 5.58 4.32 13.08
C ASP A 50 4.84 5.66 13.15
N ASP A 51 3.53 5.63 12.94
CA ASP A 51 2.69 6.77 13.17
C ASP A 51 2.70 6.89 14.68
N PRO A 52 3.40 7.89 15.24
CA PRO A 52 3.48 8.04 16.68
C PRO A 52 2.09 8.29 17.29
N PHE A 53 1.07 8.51 16.44
CA PHE A 53 -0.32 8.68 16.83
C PHE A 53 -1.21 7.45 16.58
N ALA A 54 -0.71 6.35 16.02
CA ALA A 54 -1.53 5.14 15.77
C ALA A 54 -2.13 4.54 17.06
N THR A 55 -1.55 4.81 18.24
CA THR A 55 -2.07 4.38 19.54
C THR A 55 -3.16 5.31 20.09
N PHE A 56 -3.40 6.48 19.49
CA PHE A 56 -4.35 7.48 19.99
C PHE A 56 -5.75 7.40 19.34
N ASP A 57 -6.00 6.42 18.47
CA ASP A 57 -7.34 6.17 17.90
C ASP A 57 -8.41 5.91 18.98
N GLU A 58 -8.00 5.56 20.21
CA GLU A 58 -8.92 5.37 21.34
C GLU A 58 -9.53 6.69 21.85
N TRP A 59 -8.95 7.85 21.51
CA TRP A 59 -9.35 9.19 22.00
C TRP A 59 -10.09 10.02 20.93
N ASP A 60 -10.26 9.51 19.71
CA ASP A 60 -11.09 10.11 18.65
C ASP A 60 -12.43 9.35 18.47
N SER A 61 -12.88 8.68 19.54
CA SER A 61 -14.15 7.96 19.52
C SER A 61 -15.32 8.96 19.41
N ASP A 62 -16.47 8.46 18.93
CA ASP A 62 -17.69 9.28 18.84
C ASP A 62 -18.12 9.80 20.22
N ALA A 63 -17.75 9.09 21.29
CA ALA A 63 -17.99 9.51 22.67
C ALA A 63 -17.14 10.73 23.06
N ASP A 64 -15.87 10.78 22.66
CA ASP A 64 -14.97 11.91 22.93
C ASP A 64 -15.40 13.16 22.17
N ARG A 65 -15.78 12.98 20.90
CA ARG A 65 -16.29 14.08 20.06
C ARG A 65 -17.54 14.72 20.64
N LYS A 66 -18.40 13.94 21.29
CA LYS A 66 -19.61 14.42 21.98
C LYS A 66 -19.30 15.09 23.32
N ALA A 67 -18.27 14.64 24.03
CA ALA A 67 -17.89 15.17 25.33
C ALA A 67 -17.20 16.55 25.24
N TYR A 68 -16.44 16.79 24.17
CA TYR A 68 -15.65 18.02 23.99
C TYR A 68 -16.17 18.97 22.90
N ALA A 69 -17.35 18.73 22.32
CA ALA A 69 -17.89 19.56 21.23
C ALA A 69 -18.16 21.03 21.61
N ASP A 70 -18.40 21.31 22.89
CA ASP A 70 -18.79 22.63 23.40
C ASP A 70 -17.71 23.30 24.29
N LEU A 71 -16.45 22.85 24.21
CA LEU A 71 -15.33 23.41 24.97
C LEU A 71 -14.53 24.47 24.20
#